data_AF-A0A9X0RB39-F1
#
_entry.id   AF-A0A9X0RB39-F1
#
_cell.length_a   1.000
_cell.length_b   1.000
_cell.length_c   1.000
_cell.angle_alpha   90.00
_cell.angle_beta   90.00
_cell.angle_gamma   90.00
#
_symmetry.space_group_name_H-M   'P 1'
#
loop_
_entity.id
_entity.type
_entity.pdbx_description
1 polymer ?
#
loop_
_entity_poly.entity_id
_entity_poly.type
_entity_poly.pdbx_seq_one_letter_code
_entity_poly.pdbx_strand_id
1 'polypeptide(L)'
;MHRKNLYDSTNPHIGYKNLLDFINENNIDYFVLTTNVDEHFEKAGYSKDKIYEVNGSINHWQCGKYSCDSPIFPINEKIEVDNNLVPEHKVYCPKCESIARPKILMFRDFEFKSDRTDIQAKLFNQWYYNIFRDDDLNVTVLEFGAGQSVGRLRMQHSSILMDIPDAIGIRINTDPEEISLIRRNNMMFETKSSLEFINELCFYKP
;
A
#
# COMPACT_ATOMS: atom_id res chain seq x y z
N MET A 1 14.76 0.63 12.87
CA MET A 1 14.25 1.71 13.75
C MET A 1 14.53 3.09 13.15
N HIS A 2 15.71 3.36 12.58
CA HIS A 2 15.98 4.58 11.79
C HIS A 2 14.91 4.90 10.72
N ARG A 3 14.47 3.89 9.96
CA ARG A 3 13.39 4.07 8.95
C ARG A 3 12.07 4.58 9.55
N LYS A 4 11.72 4.21 10.79
CA LYS A 4 10.50 4.72 11.43
C LYS A 4 10.57 6.23 11.60
N ASN A 5 11.66 6.75 12.15
CA ASN A 5 11.83 8.20 12.31
C ASN A 5 11.78 8.93 10.97
N LEU A 6 12.38 8.36 9.90
CA LEU A 6 12.28 8.91 8.55
C LEU A 6 10.83 8.98 8.08
N TYR A 7 10.08 7.88 8.16
CA TYR A 7 8.67 7.85 7.73
C TYR A 7 7.76 8.72 8.61
N ASP A 8 8.04 8.86 9.90
CA ASP A 8 7.31 9.78 10.79
C ASP A 8 7.53 11.24 10.39
N SER A 9 8.75 11.58 9.93
CA SER A 9 9.10 12.93 9.45
C SER A 9 8.75 13.22 8.00
N THR A 10 8.36 12.19 7.24
CA THR A 10 8.03 12.31 5.81
C THR A 10 6.52 12.46 5.64
N ASN A 11 6.12 13.47 4.88
CA ASN A 11 4.75 13.66 4.44
C ASN A 11 4.55 13.02 3.05
N PRO A 12 3.36 12.47 2.76
CA PRO A 12 3.03 12.09 1.40
C PRO A 12 3.15 13.30 0.47
N HIS A 13 3.64 13.11 -0.75
CA HIS A 13 3.62 14.18 -1.75
C HIS A 13 2.17 14.56 -2.10
N ILE A 14 1.99 15.78 -2.62
CA ILE A 14 0.65 16.34 -2.88
C ILE A 14 -0.22 15.46 -3.79
N GLY A 15 0.38 14.70 -4.72
CA GLY A 15 -0.33 13.77 -5.59
C GLY A 15 -1.24 12.76 -4.88
N TYR A 16 -0.91 12.28 -3.67
CA TYR A 16 -1.82 11.40 -2.92
C TYR A 16 -3.16 12.10 -2.63
N LYS A 17 -3.08 13.37 -2.18
CA LYS A 17 -4.23 14.20 -1.86
C LYS A 17 -4.98 14.61 -3.11
N ASN A 18 -4.28 15.05 -4.17
CA ASN A 18 -4.90 15.40 -5.45
C ASN A 18 -5.70 14.24 -6.03
N LEU A 19 -5.17 13.01 -5.99
CA LEU A 19 -5.88 11.83 -6.46
C LEU A 19 -7.15 11.56 -5.62
N LEU A 20 -7.07 11.70 -4.30
CA LEU A 20 -8.23 11.53 -3.42
C LEU A 20 -9.30 12.59 -3.70
N ASP A 21 -8.88 13.84 -3.90
CA ASP A 21 -9.79 14.95 -4.19
C ASP A 21 -10.48 14.72 -5.55
N PHE A 22 -9.74 14.30 -6.57
CA PHE A 22 -10.32 13.91 -7.87
C PHE A 22 -11.34 12.78 -7.74
N ILE A 23 -11.01 11.73 -6.97
CA ILE A 23 -11.93 10.60 -6.70
C ILE A 23 -13.23 11.11 -6.05
N ASN A 24 -13.12 11.96 -5.03
CA ASN A 24 -14.26 12.50 -4.30
C ASN A 24 -15.10 13.45 -5.16
N GLU A 25 -14.47 14.36 -5.91
CA GLU A 25 -15.14 15.32 -6.79
C GLU A 25 -15.98 14.63 -7.87
N ASN A 26 -15.53 13.47 -8.34
CA ASN A 26 -16.19 12.68 -9.37
C ASN A 26 -17.06 11.54 -8.80
N ASN A 27 -17.22 11.44 -7.48
CA ASN A 27 -17.96 10.37 -6.80
C ASN A 27 -17.53 8.95 -7.24
N ILE A 28 -16.22 8.74 -7.42
CA ILE A 28 -15.66 7.45 -7.84
C ILE A 28 -15.50 6.58 -6.59
N ASP A 29 -16.07 5.36 -6.60
CA ASP A 29 -15.74 4.39 -5.55
C ASP A 29 -14.35 3.79 -5.79
N TYR A 30 -13.61 3.53 -4.71
CA TYR A 30 -12.22 3.14 -4.80
C TYR A 30 -11.81 2.14 -3.72
N PHE A 31 -10.67 1.49 -3.96
CA PHE A 31 -9.90 0.75 -2.95
C PHE A 31 -8.41 0.83 -3.29
N VAL A 32 -7.57 0.99 -2.28
CA VAL A 32 -6.11 1.08 -2.42
C VAL A 32 -5.49 -0.24 -1.98
N LEU A 33 -4.70 -0.84 -2.88
CA LEU A 33 -3.73 -1.88 -2.52
C LEU A 33 -2.34 -1.26 -2.52
N THR A 34 -1.56 -1.47 -1.45
CA THR A 34 -0.19 -0.96 -1.39
C THR A 34 0.78 -1.96 -0.77
N THR A 35 1.99 -1.99 -1.33
CA THR A 35 3.15 -2.69 -0.76
C THR A 35 4.02 -1.77 0.10
N ASN A 36 3.76 -0.47 0.08
CA ASN A 36 4.41 0.50 0.96
C ASN A 36 3.95 0.28 2.40
N VAL A 37 4.78 0.70 3.35
CA VAL A 37 4.58 0.45 4.80
C VAL A 37 4.55 1.76 5.59
N ASP A 38 4.40 2.89 4.91
CA ASP A 38 4.59 4.26 5.41
C ASP A 38 3.30 4.98 5.83
N GLU A 39 2.14 4.33 5.61
CA GLU A 39 0.80 4.87 5.85
C GLU A 39 0.50 6.18 5.10
N HIS A 40 1.17 6.44 3.97
CA HIS A 40 0.99 7.68 3.21
C HIS A 40 -0.44 7.90 2.68
N PHE A 41 -1.15 6.84 2.30
CA PHE A 41 -2.57 6.93 1.92
C PHE A 41 -3.45 7.36 3.11
N GLU A 42 -3.27 6.77 4.29
CA GLU A 42 -4.00 7.18 5.49
C GLU A 42 -3.69 8.65 5.84
N LYS A 43 -2.40 9.04 5.83
CA LYS A 43 -1.96 10.43 6.08
C LYS A 43 -2.54 11.43 5.07
N ALA A 44 -2.79 11.01 3.83
CA ALA A 44 -3.40 11.85 2.80
C ALA A 44 -4.94 11.95 2.92
N GLY A 45 -5.55 11.20 3.85
CA GLY A 45 -6.99 11.27 4.16
C GLY A 45 -7.84 10.13 3.59
N TYR A 46 -7.23 9.09 3.03
CA TYR A 46 -7.98 7.93 2.54
C TYR A 46 -8.59 7.17 3.72
N SER A 47 -9.82 6.67 3.57
CA SER A 47 -10.45 5.83 4.59
C SER A 47 -9.65 4.56 4.86
N LYS A 48 -9.42 4.23 6.15
CA LYS A 48 -8.71 3.01 6.57
C LYS A 48 -9.34 1.72 6.04
N ASP A 49 -10.67 1.72 5.92
CA ASP A 49 -11.44 0.57 5.43
C ASP A 49 -11.35 0.40 3.91
N LYS A 50 -10.69 1.34 3.22
CA LYS A 50 -10.42 1.33 1.78
C LYS A 50 -8.93 1.14 1.46
N ILE A 51 -8.12 0.72 2.43
CA ILE A 51 -6.68 0.52 2.26
C ILE A 51 -6.30 -0.90 2.68
N TYR A 52 -5.59 -1.59 1.80
CA TYR A 52 -4.95 -2.87 2.07
C TYR A 52 -3.43 -2.77 1.95
N GLU A 53 -2.78 -2.73 3.12
CA GLU A 53 -1.33 -2.73 3.28
C GLU A 53 -0.80 -4.17 3.32
N VAL A 54 -0.43 -4.64 2.14
CA VAL A 54 -0.06 -6.03 1.85
C VAL A 54 1.10 -6.51 2.72
N ASN A 55 2.10 -5.66 2.93
CA ASN A 55 3.29 -5.98 3.70
C ASN A 55 3.21 -5.52 5.17
N GLY A 56 2.04 -5.02 5.61
CA GLY A 56 1.88 -4.37 6.91
C GLY A 56 2.34 -2.91 6.94
N SER A 57 2.67 -2.42 8.13
CA SER A 57 2.95 -1.00 8.38
C SER A 57 4.09 -0.84 9.38
N ILE A 58 4.89 0.22 9.21
CA ILE A 58 5.98 0.56 10.13
C ILE A 58 5.51 1.16 11.46
N ASN A 59 4.29 1.68 11.49
CA ASN A 59 3.71 2.29 12.69
C ASN A 59 2.97 1.28 13.58
N HIS A 60 2.74 0.08 13.07
CA HIS A 60 2.21 -1.04 13.83
C HIS A 60 3.33 -1.99 14.22
N TRP A 61 3.29 -2.51 15.44
CA TRP A 61 4.33 -3.35 16.03
C TRP A 61 3.78 -4.67 16.52
N GLN A 62 4.63 -5.68 16.51
CA GLN A 62 4.32 -7.01 17.04
C GLN A 62 5.45 -7.49 17.95
N CYS A 63 5.12 -8.40 18.87
CA CYS A 63 6.13 -9.11 19.63
C CYS A 63 7.06 -9.90 18.68
N GLY A 64 8.37 -9.86 18.93
CA GLY A 64 9.36 -10.66 18.22
C GLY A 64 9.50 -12.09 18.76
N LYS A 65 8.72 -12.47 19.78
CA LYS A 65 8.64 -13.84 20.29
C LYS A 65 7.38 -14.51 19.75
N TYR A 66 7.54 -15.50 18.87
CA TYR A 66 6.43 -16.22 18.23
C TYR A 66 5.37 -16.75 19.20
N SER A 67 5.77 -17.34 20.32
CA SER A 67 4.85 -17.92 21.30
C SER A 67 4.08 -16.87 22.12
N CYS A 68 4.32 -15.58 21.91
CA CYS A 68 3.57 -14.52 22.57
C CYS A 68 2.32 -14.16 21.76
N ASP A 69 1.18 -14.22 22.41
CA ASP A 69 -0.14 -13.86 21.90
C ASP A 69 -0.48 -12.36 22.10
N SER A 70 0.51 -11.49 22.34
CA SER A 70 0.28 -10.04 22.40
C SER A 70 -0.42 -9.55 21.13
N PRO A 71 -1.47 -8.70 21.22
CA PRO A 71 -2.05 -8.06 20.04
C PRO A 71 -1.00 -7.20 19.34
N ILE A 72 -1.27 -6.82 18.09
CA ILE A 72 -0.52 -5.77 17.39
C ILE A 72 -0.75 -4.45 18.14
N PHE A 73 0.29 -3.65 18.32
CA PHE A 73 0.22 -2.40 19.08
C PHE A 73 0.93 -1.26 18.36
N PRO A 74 0.49 0.00 18.55
CA PRO A 74 1.22 1.16 18.05
C PRO A 74 2.44 1.45 18.93
N ILE A 75 3.40 2.20 18.38
CA ILE A 75 4.38 2.91 19.20
C ILE A 75 4.38 4.38 18.82
N ASN A 76 4.22 5.25 19.81
CA ASN A 76 4.16 6.69 19.62
C ASN A 76 5.52 7.36 19.92
N GLU A 77 6.47 6.61 20.45
CA GLU A 77 7.78 7.10 20.84
C GLU A 77 8.72 7.15 19.63
N LYS A 78 9.51 8.22 19.56
CA LYS A 78 10.65 8.28 18.64
C LYS A 78 11.69 7.28 19.11
N ILE A 79 12.24 6.51 18.17
CA ILE A 79 13.29 5.56 18.52
C ILE A 79 14.64 6.23 18.33
N GLU A 80 15.36 6.48 19.42
CA GLU A 80 16.73 6.99 19.36
C GLU A 80 17.64 5.98 18.64
N VAL A 81 18.39 6.49 17.67
CA VAL A 81 19.37 5.72 16.89
C VAL A 81 20.72 6.39 16.99
N ASP A 82 21.76 5.59 17.16
CA ASP A 82 23.13 6.07 17.22
C ASP A 82 23.62 6.53 15.84
N ASN A 83 24.85 7.05 15.79
CA ASN A 83 25.50 7.49 14.55
C ASN A 83 25.74 6.34 13.53
N ASN A 84 25.59 5.07 13.93
CA ASN A 84 25.69 3.88 13.08
C ASN A 84 24.32 3.33 12.66
N LEU A 85 23.23 4.08 12.93
CA LEU A 85 21.84 3.68 12.66
C LEU A 85 21.37 2.47 13.49
N VAL A 86 22.11 2.13 14.55
CA VAL A 86 21.74 1.10 15.52
C VAL A 86 20.79 1.75 16.54
N PRO A 87 19.64 1.13 16.85
CA PRO A 87 18.78 1.66 17.88
C PRO A 87 19.46 1.63 19.25
N GLU A 88 19.57 2.79 19.89
CA GLU A 88 20.09 2.91 21.26
C GLU A 88 19.14 2.24 22.25
N HIS A 89 17.84 2.34 21.97
CA HIS A 89 16.77 1.73 22.75
C HIS A 89 15.98 0.72 21.92
N LYS A 90 15.71 -0.44 22.53
CA LYS A 90 14.85 -1.48 21.95
C LYS A 90 13.41 -1.22 22.36
N VAL A 91 12.50 -1.46 21.42
CA VAL A 91 11.06 -1.50 21.72
C VAL A 91 10.75 -2.86 22.32
N TYR A 92 10.00 -2.90 23.41
CA TYR A 92 9.61 -4.12 24.10
C TYR A 92 8.13 -4.42 23.94
N CYS A 93 7.80 -5.71 23.96
CA CYS A 93 6.42 -6.18 23.95
C CYS A 93 5.74 -5.82 25.28
N PRO A 94 4.55 -5.18 25.26
CA PRO A 94 3.85 -4.79 26.47
C PRO A 94 3.35 -5.98 27.31
N LYS A 95 3.32 -7.19 26.73
CA LYS A 95 2.81 -8.40 27.39
C LYS A 95 3.89 -9.25 28.05
N CYS A 96 5.06 -9.39 27.41
CA CYS A 96 6.08 -10.38 27.81
C CYS A 96 7.49 -9.82 27.87
N GLU A 97 7.65 -8.51 27.64
CA GLU A 97 8.93 -7.79 27.71
C GLU A 97 10.02 -8.30 26.76
N SER A 98 9.69 -9.22 25.85
CA SER A 98 10.57 -9.61 24.75
C SER A 98 10.67 -8.47 23.74
N ILE A 99 11.76 -8.44 22.98
CA ILE A 99 11.98 -7.42 21.95
C ILE A 99 10.83 -7.46 20.94
N ALA A 100 10.28 -6.29 20.63
CA ALA A 100 9.28 -6.09 19.60
C ALA A 100 9.92 -5.70 18.27
N ARG A 101 9.17 -5.88 17.19
CA ARG A 101 9.57 -5.50 15.84
C ARG A 101 8.43 -4.80 15.11
N PRO A 102 8.73 -3.95 14.10
CA PRO A 102 7.71 -3.45 13.21
C PRO A 102 6.94 -4.61 12.59
N LYS A 103 5.64 -4.42 12.41
CA LYS A 103 4.74 -5.38 11.77
C LYS A 103 4.85 -5.24 10.25
N ILE A 104 6.06 -5.50 9.75
CA ILE A 104 6.41 -5.52 8.33
C ILE A 104 6.76 -6.96 7.96
N LEU A 105 6.11 -7.47 6.92
CA LEU A 105 6.37 -8.80 6.39
C LEU A 105 7.76 -8.84 5.77
N MET A 106 8.64 -9.69 6.31
CA MET A 106 9.98 -9.91 5.79
C MET A 106 10.08 -11.25 5.05
N PHE A 107 11.14 -11.44 4.25
CA PHE A 107 11.37 -12.71 3.58
C PHE A 107 11.51 -13.85 4.60
N ARG A 108 10.75 -14.94 4.37
CA ARG A 108 10.73 -16.14 5.24
C ARG A 108 10.27 -15.85 6.67
N ASP A 109 9.42 -14.85 6.84
CA ASP A 109 8.85 -14.47 8.13
C ASP A 109 7.61 -15.32 8.48
N PHE A 110 7.85 -16.45 9.15
CA PHE A 110 6.78 -17.33 9.65
C PHE A 110 6.10 -16.80 10.93
N GLU A 111 6.61 -15.71 11.50
CA GLU A 111 6.12 -15.15 12.76
C GLU A 111 5.27 -13.88 12.54
N PHE A 112 5.04 -13.50 11.28
CA PHE A 112 4.25 -12.33 10.94
C PHE A 112 2.81 -12.48 11.45
N LYS A 113 2.34 -11.52 12.24
CA LYS A 113 0.95 -11.50 12.71
C LYS A 113 0.05 -10.90 11.64
N SER A 114 -0.79 -11.73 11.04
CA SER A 114 -1.60 -11.33 9.89
C SER A 114 -2.91 -10.65 10.26
N ASP A 115 -3.35 -10.66 11.53
CA ASP A 115 -4.70 -10.26 11.96
C ASP A 115 -5.23 -8.97 11.30
N ARG A 116 -4.43 -7.88 11.36
CA ARG A 116 -4.79 -6.60 10.74
C ARG A 116 -4.83 -6.67 9.21
N THR A 117 -3.85 -7.34 8.60
CA THR A 117 -3.76 -7.51 7.14
C THR A 117 -4.88 -8.40 6.62
N ASP A 118 -5.30 -9.40 7.39
CA ASP A 118 -6.40 -10.29 7.04
C ASP A 118 -7.75 -9.55 7.06
N ILE A 119 -7.95 -8.62 8.00
CA ILE A 119 -9.13 -7.74 8.02
C ILE A 119 -9.15 -6.87 6.76
N GLN A 120 -8.03 -6.21 6.43
CA GLN A 120 -7.92 -5.38 5.22
C GLN A 120 -8.13 -6.20 3.94
N ALA A 121 -7.58 -7.42 3.87
CA ALA A 121 -7.78 -8.32 2.75
C ALA A 121 -9.25 -8.74 2.60
N LYS A 122 -9.96 -8.98 3.72
CA LYS A 122 -11.40 -9.27 3.69
C LYS A 122 -12.21 -8.10 3.14
N LEU A 123 -11.92 -6.87 3.57
CA LEU A 123 -12.60 -5.67 3.08
C LEU A 123 -12.35 -5.48 1.58
N PHE A 124 -11.10 -5.64 1.14
CA PHE A 124 -10.75 -5.60 -0.28
C PHE A 124 -11.51 -6.67 -1.08
N ASN A 125 -11.51 -7.92 -0.61
CA ASN A 125 -12.18 -9.01 -1.31
C ASN A 125 -13.70 -8.82 -1.39
N GLN A 126 -14.33 -8.27 -0.35
CA GLN A 126 -15.76 -7.94 -0.35
C GLN A 126 -16.06 -6.83 -1.36
N TRP A 127 -15.28 -5.75 -1.36
CA TRP A 127 -15.40 -4.66 -2.31
C TRP A 127 -15.20 -5.14 -3.75
N TYR A 128 -14.14 -5.92 -3.98
CA TYR A 128 -13.79 -6.48 -5.28
C TYR A 128 -14.89 -7.42 -5.80
N TYR A 129 -15.47 -8.25 -4.95
CA TYR A 129 -16.58 -9.14 -5.31
C TYR A 129 -17.82 -8.37 -5.78
N ASN A 130 -18.11 -7.22 -5.19
CA ASN A 130 -19.23 -6.38 -5.63
C ASN A 130 -18.97 -5.79 -7.02
N ILE A 131 -17.75 -5.32 -7.27
CA ILE A 131 -17.38 -4.79 -8.59
C ILE A 131 -17.40 -5.87 -9.66
N PHE A 132 -16.84 -7.05 -9.36
CA PHE A 132 -16.81 -8.16 -10.30
C PHE A 132 -18.20 -8.64 -10.74
N ARG A 133 -19.24 -8.38 -9.94
CA ARG A 133 -20.61 -8.84 -10.22
C ARG A 133 -21.51 -7.80 -10.88
N ASP A 134 -21.00 -6.60 -11.10
CA ASP A 134 -21.75 -5.48 -11.63
C ASP A 134 -21.19 -5.12 -13.01
N ASP A 135 -21.84 -5.67 -14.05
CA ASP A 135 -21.45 -5.51 -15.45
C ASP A 135 -21.63 -4.06 -15.96
N ASP A 136 -22.34 -3.20 -15.22
CA ASP A 136 -22.58 -1.81 -15.59
C ASP A 136 -21.45 -0.86 -15.11
N LEU A 137 -20.48 -1.36 -14.33
CA LEU A 137 -19.38 -0.54 -13.81
C LEU A 137 -18.24 -0.37 -14.82
N ASN A 138 -17.82 0.89 -14.97
CA ASN A 138 -16.56 1.21 -15.65
C ASN A 138 -15.41 1.09 -14.65
N VAL A 139 -14.58 0.07 -14.82
CA VAL A 139 -13.47 -0.22 -13.90
C VAL A 139 -12.14 0.23 -14.50
N THR A 140 -11.41 1.05 -13.75
CA THR A 140 -10.03 1.43 -14.07
C THR A 140 -9.10 0.97 -12.96
N VAL A 141 -8.02 0.27 -13.32
CA VAL A 141 -6.97 -0.17 -12.40
C VAL A 141 -5.72 0.67 -12.63
N LEU A 142 -5.33 1.47 -11.63
CA LEU A 142 -4.12 2.29 -11.67
C LEU A 142 -2.99 1.61 -10.89
N GLU A 143 -1.85 1.36 -11.54
CA GLU A 143 -0.64 0.85 -10.91
C GLU A 143 0.45 1.92 -10.90
N PHE A 144 0.87 2.35 -9.71
CA PHE A 144 1.91 3.37 -9.55
C PHE A 144 3.22 2.75 -9.04
N GLY A 145 4.30 2.90 -9.80
CA GLY A 145 5.68 2.67 -9.34
C GLY A 145 6.02 1.22 -8.97
N ALA A 146 5.22 0.22 -9.36
CA ALA A 146 5.49 -1.17 -9.04
C ALA A 146 6.53 -1.78 -10.01
N GLY A 147 7.74 -2.01 -9.50
CA GLY A 147 8.84 -2.66 -10.23
C GLY A 147 8.78 -4.21 -10.23
N GLN A 148 9.78 -4.87 -10.83
CA GLN A 148 9.82 -6.34 -10.96
C GLN A 148 10.12 -7.07 -9.65
N SER A 149 10.70 -6.37 -8.67
CA SER A 149 11.21 -6.97 -7.44
C SER A 149 10.12 -7.54 -6.53
N VAL A 150 8.89 -7.00 -6.61
CA VAL A 150 7.75 -7.47 -5.80
C VAL A 150 6.51 -7.62 -6.69
N GLY A 151 6.38 -8.79 -7.32
CA GLY A 151 5.33 -9.07 -8.30
C GLY A 151 3.89 -9.12 -7.77
N ARG A 152 3.64 -8.93 -6.46
CA ARG A 152 2.29 -9.11 -5.87
C ARG A 152 1.28 -8.09 -6.40
N LEU A 153 1.66 -6.82 -6.54
CA LEU A 153 0.78 -5.81 -7.14
C LEU A 153 0.51 -6.11 -8.61
N ARG A 154 1.55 -6.49 -9.36
CA ARG A 154 1.44 -6.85 -10.78
C ARG A 154 0.53 -8.06 -11.01
N MET A 155 0.65 -9.08 -10.17
CA MET A 155 -0.22 -10.26 -10.22
C MET A 155 -1.67 -9.87 -9.91
N GLN A 156 -1.91 -9.04 -8.89
CA GLN A 156 -3.26 -8.59 -8.56
C GLN A 156 -3.87 -7.75 -9.69
N HIS A 157 -3.11 -6.79 -10.23
CA HIS A 157 -3.50 -5.98 -11.38
C HIS A 157 -3.87 -6.87 -12.57
N SER A 158 -3.02 -7.86 -12.87
CA SER A 158 -3.25 -8.79 -13.97
C SER A 158 -4.46 -9.70 -13.74
N SER A 159 -4.74 -10.11 -12.50
CA SER A 159 -5.95 -10.90 -12.15
C SER A 159 -7.20 -10.07 -12.39
N ILE A 160 -7.25 -8.83 -11.88
CA ILE A 160 -8.44 -7.97 -12.02
C ILE A 160 -8.80 -7.77 -13.50
N LEU A 161 -7.80 -7.53 -14.37
CA LEU A 161 -8.04 -7.38 -15.81
C LEU A 161 -8.40 -8.69 -16.54
N MET A 162 -8.12 -9.85 -15.94
CA MET A 162 -8.59 -11.15 -16.46
C MET A 162 -10.03 -11.42 -16.03
N ASP A 163 -10.34 -11.06 -14.80
CA ASP A 163 -11.63 -11.27 -14.18
C ASP A 163 -12.69 -10.27 -14.72
N ILE A 164 -12.27 -9.04 -15.05
CA ILE A 164 -13.12 -7.98 -15.60
C ILE A 164 -12.57 -7.55 -16.97
N PRO A 165 -13.00 -8.19 -18.08
CA PRO A 165 -12.41 -7.98 -19.40
C PRO A 165 -12.50 -6.53 -19.92
N ASP A 166 -13.57 -5.81 -19.58
CA ASP A 166 -13.81 -4.42 -20.00
C ASP A 166 -13.07 -3.40 -19.13
N ALA A 167 -12.41 -3.84 -18.05
CA ALA A 167 -11.61 -2.94 -17.22
C ALA A 167 -10.40 -2.40 -17.99
N ILE A 168 -10.04 -1.14 -17.73
CA ILE A 168 -8.85 -0.49 -18.28
C ILE A 168 -7.74 -0.49 -17.24
N GLY A 169 -6.57 -1.04 -17.57
CA GLY A 169 -5.38 -0.98 -16.73
C GLY A 169 -4.42 0.12 -17.18
N ILE A 170 -3.94 0.95 -16.26
CA ILE A 170 -2.92 1.96 -16.54
C ILE A 170 -1.75 1.74 -15.60
N ARG A 171 -0.56 1.47 -16.17
CA ARG A 171 0.69 1.32 -15.40
C ARG A 171 1.54 2.57 -15.56
N ILE A 172 1.93 3.16 -14.45
CA ILE A 172 2.70 4.41 -14.38
C ILE A 172 4.02 4.14 -13.67
N ASN A 173 5.14 4.32 -14.36
CA ASN A 173 6.47 4.14 -13.79
C ASN A 173 7.48 5.07 -14.49
N THR A 174 8.47 5.57 -13.77
CA THR A 174 9.55 6.38 -14.37
C THR A 174 10.53 5.54 -15.18
N ASP A 175 10.60 4.22 -14.91
CA ASP A 175 11.48 3.30 -15.63
C ASP A 175 10.75 2.64 -16.81
N PRO A 176 11.17 2.89 -18.07
CA PRO A 176 10.56 2.27 -19.25
C PRO A 176 10.77 0.75 -19.33
N GLU A 177 11.81 0.20 -18.72
CA GLU A 177 12.08 -1.25 -18.77
C GLU A 177 11.03 -2.03 -17.96
N GLU A 178 10.55 -1.45 -16.85
CA GLU A 178 9.50 -1.98 -15.97
C GLU A 178 8.09 -2.03 -16.61
N ILE A 179 7.92 -1.28 -17.69
CA ILE A 179 6.67 -1.12 -18.43
C ILE A 179 6.53 -2.17 -19.54
N SER A 180 7.63 -2.66 -20.10
CA SER A 180 7.67 -3.39 -21.38
C SER A 180 7.23 -4.86 -21.36
N LEU A 181 7.02 -5.47 -20.18
CA LEU A 181 6.97 -6.94 -20.05
C LEU A 181 5.61 -7.61 -20.18
N ILE A 182 4.49 -6.87 -20.09
CA ILE A 182 3.14 -7.43 -20.19
C ILE A 182 2.33 -6.49 -21.05
N ARG A 183 1.80 -6.95 -22.19
CA ARG A 183 0.89 -6.17 -23.04
C ARG A 183 -0.43 -6.92 -23.18
N ARG A 184 -1.53 -6.23 -22.87
CA ARG A 184 -2.91 -6.64 -23.16
C ARG A 184 -3.61 -5.49 -23.87
N ASN A 185 -4.67 -5.79 -24.61
CA ASN A 185 -5.39 -4.78 -25.40
C ASN A 185 -6.03 -3.69 -24.52
N ASN A 186 -6.38 -4.02 -23.28
CA ASN A 186 -6.96 -3.10 -22.30
C ASN A 186 -5.92 -2.49 -21.34
N MET A 187 -4.63 -2.45 -21.71
CA MET A 187 -3.56 -1.87 -20.90
C MET A 187 -2.87 -0.69 -21.57
N MET A 188 -2.73 0.39 -20.80
CA MET A 188 -1.96 1.59 -21.14
C MET A 188 -0.73 1.70 -20.24
N PHE A 189 0.31 2.37 -20.73
CA PHE A 189 1.56 2.55 -19.99
C PHE A 189 2.04 3.99 -20.12
N GLU A 190 2.43 4.58 -19.00
CA GLU A 190 2.89 5.96 -18.90
C GLU A 190 4.28 5.99 -18.26
N THR A 191 5.28 6.38 -19.05
CA THR A 191 6.67 6.51 -18.58
C THR A 191 6.88 7.89 -17.95
N LYS A 192 6.32 8.10 -16.75
CA LYS A 192 6.40 9.37 -16.01
C LYS A 192 6.28 9.16 -14.51
N SER A 193 6.52 10.21 -13.74
CA SER A 193 6.33 10.14 -12.29
C SER A 193 4.84 10.04 -11.94
N SER A 194 4.50 9.36 -10.83
CA SER A 194 3.11 9.29 -10.36
C SER A 194 2.50 10.67 -10.13
N LEU A 195 3.28 11.63 -9.64
CA LEU A 195 2.81 13.00 -9.42
C LEU A 195 2.47 13.70 -10.75
N GLU A 196 3.31 13.55 -11.76
CA GLU A 196 3.08 14.12 -13.09
C GLU A 196 1.82 13.55 -13.73
N PHE A 197 1.65 12.22 -13.70
CA PHE A 197 0.42 11.57 -14.19
C PHE A 197 -0.83 12.04 -13.44
N ILE A 198 -0.78 12.10 -12.11
CA ILE A 198 -1.92 12.55 -11.31
C ILE A 198 -2.28 14.00 -11.63
N ASN A 199 -1.28 14.87 -11.82
CA ASN A 199 -1.53 16.25 -12.22
C ASN A 199 -2.24 16.28 -13.58
N GLU A 200 -1.74 15.59 -14.60
CA GLU A 200 -2.40 15.52 -15.90
C GLU A 200 -3.85 15.02 -15.80
N LEU A 201 -4.08 13.96 -15.03
CA LEU A 201 -5.41 13.39 -14.79
C LEU A 201 -6.36 14.40 -14.13
N CYS A 202 -5.89 15.13 -13.12
CA CYS A 202 -6.71 16.07 -12.37
C CYS A 202 -6.94 17.40 -13.11
N PHE A 203 -6.02 17.80 -13.99
CA PHE A 203 -6.11 19.05 -14.77
C PHE A 203 -6.85 18.88 -16.10
N TYR A 204 -6.98 17.66 -16.62
CA TYR A 204 -7.92 17.36 -17.70
C TYR A 204 -9.35 17.33 -17.15
N LYS A 205 -10.02 18.49 -17.11
CA LYS A 205 -11.49 18.52 -16.99
C LYS A 205 -12.09 18.32 -18.39
N PRO A 206 -12.92 17.29 -18.61
CA PRO A 206 -13.65 17.13 -19.87
C PRO A 206 -14.60 18.31 -20.14
#